data_AF-A0A091WZQ5-F1
#
_entry.id   AF-A0A091WZQ5-F1
#
_cell.length_a   1.000
_cell.length_b   1.000
_cell.length_c   1.000
_cell.angle_alpha   90.00
_cell.angle_beta   90.00
_cell.angle_gamma   90.00
#
_symmetry.space_group_name_H-M   'P 1'
#
loop_
_entity.id
_entity.type
_entity.pdbx_description
1 polymer ?
#
loop_
_entity_poly.entity_id
_entity_poly.type
_entity_poly.pdbx_seq_one_letter_code
_entity_poly.pdbx_strand_id
1 'polypeptide(L)'
;ITALEFKRPNFGLFKDLPGGIPWVRALEGRGVQESWLIVKHHFLQAQDRCIPMSKKSSKEGRRPAWMSKELPAKLKWKKEVYRMCKKRQTTWEEYGNVVRVCRDAVRKAKVHLELNLARDVKDKKGFFKYINQKRKVKESVPPLMSSSGELITTDEEKAEVLNNFFASVFTGNLSPHTSRVNGPFDGDWEGRGPSTVRENQV
;
A
#
# COMPACT_ATOMS: atom_id res chain seq x y z
N ILE A 1 0.10 12.22 9.96
CA ILE A 1 0.99 11.53 8.99
C ILE A 1 0.89 12.24 7.64
N THR A 2 1.90 13.02 7.29
CA THR A 2 2.12 13.57 5.96
C THR A 2 2.79 12.50 5.09
N ALA A 3 2.43 12.42 3.82
CA ALA A 3 3.03 11.46 2.88
C ALA A 3 3.12 12.09 1.48
N LEU A 4 4.09 11.61 0.70
CA LEU A 4 4.30 12.02 -0.69
C LEU A 4 3.08 11.66 -1.56
N GLU A 5 2.56 12.62 -2.32
CA GLU A 5 1.42 12.43 -3.22
C GLU A 5 1.86 12.20 -4.67
N PHE A 6 2.02 10.92 -5.03
CA PHE A 6 2.43 10.50 -6.38
C PHE A 6 1.35 10.64 -7.46
N LYS A 7 0.20 11.27 -7.17
CA LYS A 7 -0.88 11.47 -8.15
C LYS A 7 -0.69 12.71 -9.03
N ARG A 8 0.09 13.68 -8.57
CA ARG A 8 0.36 14.94 -9.28
C ARG A 8 1.84 15.35 -9.21
N PRO A 9 2.81 14.45 -9.43
CA PRO A 9 4.21 14.85 -9.44
C PRO A 9 4.54 15.59 -10.75
N ASN A 10 5.46 16.54 -10.66
CA ASN A 10 6.07 17.14 -11.86
C ASN A 10 7.23 16.26 -12.34
N PHE A 11 6.92 15.27 -13.18
CA PHE A 11 7.92 14.34 -13.71
C PHE A 11 8.93 14.98 -14.67
N GLY A 12 8.59 16.10 -15.31
CA GLY A 12 9.54 16.87 -16.14
C GLY A 12 10.65 17.43 -15.25
N LEU A 13 10.25 18.21 -14.24
CA LEU A 13 11.18 18.77 -13.25
C LEU A 13 12.01 17.68 -12.55
N PHE A 14 11.39 16.53 -12.26
CA PHE A 14 12.06 15.41 -11.60
C PHE A 14 13.14 14.75 -12.46
N LYS A 15 13.02 14.79 -13.79
CA LYS A 15 14.06 14.30 -14.71
C LYS A 15 15.15 15.35 -14.93
N ASP A 16 14.76 16.61 -15.03
CA ASP A 16 15.69 17.72 -15.32
C ASP A 16 16.65 17.98 -14.16
N LEU A 17 16.17 17.90 -12.92
CA LEU A 17 16.97 18.14 -11.71
C LEU A 17 18.19 17.19 -11.61
N PRO A 18 18.04 15.86 -11.66
CA PRO A 18 19.18 14.94 -11.72
C PRO A 18 19.93 14.99 -13.05
N GLY A 19 19.25 15.27 -14.17
CA GLY A 19 19.86 15.31 -15.49
C GLY A 19 20.86 16.46 -15.68
N GLY A 20 20.68 17.57 -14.96
CA GLY A 20 21.61 18.71 -14.97
C GLY A 20 22.86 18.55 -14.10
N ILE A 21 22.99 17.45 -13.36
CA ILE A 21 24.12 17.22 -12.46
C ILE A 21 25.29 16.62 -13.24
N PRO A 22 26.51 17.20 -13.17
CA PRO A 22 27.70 16.62 -13.80
C PRO A 22 28.19 15.41 -12.99
N TRP A 23 27.48 14.29 -13.09
CA TRP A 23 27.70 13.07 -12.29
C TRP A 23 29.14 12.56 -12.34
N VAL A 24 29.80 12.67 -13.50
CA VAL A 24 31.20 12.26 -13.66
C VAL A 24 32.10 12.99 -12.67
N ARG A 25 31.98 14.32 -12.56
CA ARG A 25 32.76 15.10 -11.58
C ARG A 25 32.26 14.94 -10.16
N ALA A 26 30.96 14.79 -9.97
CA ALA A 26 30.36 14.67 -8.64
C ALA A 26 30.79 13.39 -7.90
N LEU A 27 31.07 12.32 -8.67
CA LEU A 27 31.43 10.99 -8.18
C LEU A 27 32.93 10.69 -8.35
N GLU A 28 33.70 11.57 -8.99
CA GLU A 28 35.13 11.39 -9.21
C GLU A 28 35.90 11.24 -7.89
N GLY A 29 36.76 10.23 -7.81
CA GLY A 29 37.61 9.96 -6.65
C GLY A 29 36.89 9.49 -5.39
N ARG A 30 35.58 9.17 -5.46
CA ARG A 30 34.80 8.74 -4.29
C ARG A 30 34.59 7.24 -4.22
N GLY A 31 34.51 6.73 -2.98
CA GLY A 31 34.13 5.35 -2.75
C GLY A 31 32.68 5.07 -3.17
N VAL A 32 32.33 3.78 -3.30
CA VAL A 32 30.97 3.35 -3.68
C VAL A 32 29.91 3.89 -2.71
N GLN A 33 30.19 3.89 -1.40
CA GLN A 33 29.26 4.39 -0.39
C GLN A 33 29.07 5.91 -0.46
N GLU A 34 30.16 6.66 -0.60
CA GLU A 34 30.10 8.13 -0.74
C GLU A 34 29.36 8.53 -2.02
N SER A 35 29.65 7.83 -3.11
CA SER A 35 28.96 8.01 -4.39
C SER A 35 27.46 7.76 -4.26
N TRP A 36 27.07 6.69 -3.56
CA TRP A 36 25.66 6.39 -3.29
C TRP A 36 24.97 7.46 -2.45
N LEU A 37 25.63 7.98 -1.42
CA LEU A 37 25.07 9.04 -0.58
C LEU A 37 24.80 10.32 -1.38
N ILE A 38 25.66 10.66 -2.33
CA ILE A 38 25.49 11.83 -3.21
C ILE A 38 24.30 11.63 -4.15
N VAL A 39 24.21 10.46 -4.79
CA VAL A 39 23.07 10.10 -5.63
C VAL A 39 21.77 10.17 -4.83
N LYS A 40 21.76 9.57 -3.64
CA LYS A 40 20.60 9.56 -2.73
C LYS A 40 20.20 10.98 -2.32
N HIS A 41 21.16 11.82 -1.97
CA HIS A 41 20.90 13.21 -1.59
C HIS A 41 20.19 13.99 -2.72
N HIS A 42 20.73 13.94 -3.93
CA HIS A 42 20.12 14.64 -5.07
C HIS A 42 18.77 14.06 -5.48
N PHE A 43 18.60 12.74 -5.37
CA PHE A 43 17.32 12.09 -5.61
C PHE A 43 16.25 12.54 -4.61
N LEU A 44 16.56 12.55 -3.31
CA LEU A 44 15.64 13.02 -2.27
C LEU A 44 15.32 14.51 -2.43
N GLN A 45 16.32 15.33 -2.78
CA GLN A 45 16.10 16.74 -3.08
C GLN A 45 15.18 16.94 -4.29
N ALA A 46 15.33 16.15 -5.35
CA ALA A 46 14.42 16.18 -6.49
C ALA A 46 13.01 15.71 -6.09
N GLN A 47 12.92 14.69 -5.24
CA GLN A 47 11.65 14.17 -4.72
C GLN A 47 10.89 15.24 -3.94
N ASP A 48 11.55 15.94 -3.02
CA ASP A 48 10.94 16.98 -2.18
C ASP A 48 10.43 18.17 -3.00
N ARG A 49 11.12 18.52 -4.10
CA ARG A 49 10.73 19.64 -4.97
C ARG A 49 9.63 19.28 -5.95
N CYS A 50 9.59 18.03 -6.42
CA CYS A 50 8.70 17.62 -7.52
C CYS A 50 7.42 16.93 -7.04
N ILE A 51 7.42 16.40 -5.82
CA ILE A 51 6.31 15.61 -5.29
C ILE A 51 5.68 16.35 -4.12
N PRO A 52 4.47 16.91 -4.28
CA PRO A 52 3.81 17.61 -3.20
C PRO A 52 3.50 16.66 -2.03
N MET A 53 3.69 17.17 -0.81
CA MET A 53 3.31 16.49 0.41
C MET A 53 1.83 16.72 0.68
N SER A 54 1.05 15.65 0.84
CA SER A 54 -0.33 15.79 1.27
C SER A 54 -0.54 15.21 2.66
N LYS A 55 -1.41 15.88 3.41
CA LYS A 55 -1.97 15.30 4.63
C LYS A 55 -2.82 14.13 4.16
N LYS A 56 -2.48 12.91 4.59
CA LYS A 56 -3.38 11.77 4.40
C LYS A 56 -4.72 12.17 5.01
N SER A 57 -5.75 12.38 4.18
CA SER A 57 -7.10 12.57 4.68
C SER A 57 -7.39 11.36 5.55
N SER A 58 -7.63 11.55 6.85
CA SER A 58 -8.04 10.45 7.71
C SER A 58 -9.24 9.78 7.05
N LYS A 59 -9.29 8.44 7.10
CA LYS A 59 -10.46 7.71 6.61
C LYS A 59 -11.74 8.19 7.31
N GLU A 60 -11.60 8.73 8.52
CA GLU A 60 -12.63 9.41 9.33
C GLU A 60 -13.50 10.40 8.55
N GLY A 61 -12.94 11.15 7.60
CA GLY A 61 -13.67 12.19 6.85
C GLY A 61 -14.34 11.69 5.56
N ARG A 62 -14.03 10.47 5.11
CA ARG A 62 -14.59 9.97 3.85
C ARG A 62 -15.98 9.41 4.06
N ARG A 63 -16.92 9.92 3.25
CA ARG A 63 -18.27 9.37 3.13
C ARG A 63 -18.19 7.86 2.87
N PRO A 64 -18.80 7.01 3.72
CA PRO A 64 -18.84 5.58 3.50
C PRO A 64 -19.49 5.24 2.16
N ALA A 65 -18.99 4.21 1.48
CA ALA A 65 -19.50 3.82 0.15
C ALA A 65 -21.00 3.47 0.14
N TRP A 66 -21.54 3.00 1.27
CA TRP A 66 -22.97 2.68 1.41
C TRP A 66 -23.85 3.91 1.63
N MET A 67 -23.29 5.10 1.82
CA MET A 67 -24.07 6.30 2.16
C MET A 67 -24.64 6.95 0.90
N SER A 68 -25.83 6.54 0.47
CA SER A 68 -26.57 7.10 -0.67
C SER A 68 -26.95 8.57 -0.47
N LYS A 69 -27.32 9.31 -1.54
CA LYS A 69 -27.59 10.76 -1.54
C LYS A 69 -28.66 11.20 -0.52
N GLU A 70 -29.65 10.36 -0.25
CA GLU A 70 -30.81 10.67 0.61
C GLU A 70 -30.56 10.41 2.11
N LEU A 71 -29.60 9.53 2.43
CA LEU A 71 -29.34 9.10 3.81
C LEU A 71 -28.86 10.25 4.73
N PRO A 72 -28.02 11.19 4.27
CA PRO A 72 -27.67 12.38 5.04
C PRO A 72 -28.88 13.22 5.47
N ALA A 73 -29.89 13.36 4.61
CA ALA A 73 -31.10 14.14 4.93
C ALA A 73 -31.88 13.48 6.08
N LYS A 74 -32.07 12.15 6.03
CA LYS A 74 -32.70 11.39 7.12
C LYS A 74 -31.91 11.50 8.43
N LEU A 75 -30.58 11.44 8.38
CA LEU A 75 -29.73 11.61 9.57
C LEU A 75 -29.78 13.03 10.14
N LYS A 76 -29.85 14.05 9.28
CA LYS A 76 -30.04 15.46 9.68
C LYS A 76 -31.39 15.64 10.36
N TRP A 77 -32.45 15.08 9.77
CA TRP A 77 -33.80 15.10 10.32
C TRP A 77 -33.86 14.43 11.70
N LYS A 78 -33.23 13.27 11.88
CA LYS A 78 -33.12 12.62 13.18
C LYS A 78 -32.48 13.51 14.25
N LYS A 79 -31.42 14.25 13.91
CA LYS A 79 -30.77 15.19 14.83
C LYS A 79 -31.69 16.36 15.19
N GLU A 80 -32.47 16.83 14.22
CA GLU A 80 -33.42 17.92 14.43
C GLU A 80 -34.55 17.50 15.38
N VAL A 81 -35.18 16.35 15.13
CA VAL A 81 -36.24 15.81 15.98
C VAL A 81 -35.73 15.55 17.40
N TYR A 82 -34.50 15.05 17.56
CA TYR A 82 -33.87 14.93 18.88
C TYR A 82 -33.75 16.29 19.60
N ARG A 83 -33.39 17.36 18.88
CA ARG A 83 -33.31 18.71 19.43
C ARG A 83 -34.69 19.24 19.84
N MET A 84 -35.73 18.94 19.07
CA MET A 84 -37.12 19.28 19.39
C MET A 84 -37.63 18.50 20.61
N CYS A 85 -37.36 17.19 20.71
CA CYS A 85 -37.67 16.39 21.92
C CYS A 85 -37.01 16.99 23.17
N LYS A 86 -35.73 17.39 23.06
CA LYS A 86 -34.99 17.99 24.18
C LYS A 86 -35.61 19.31 24.64
N LYS A 87 -36.25 20.05 23.72
CA LYS A 87 -36.99 21.29 23.99
C LYS A 87 -38.47 21.06 24.35
N ARG A 88 -38.90 19.80 24.53
CA ARG A 88 -40.30 19.41 24.79
C ARG A 88 -41.31 19.83 23.70
N GLN A 89 -40.84 20.08 22.47
CA GLN A 89 -41.67 20.52 21.35
C GLN A 89 -42.28 19.35 20.54
N THR A 90 -41.79 18.14 20.74
CA THR A 90 -42.20 16.93 20.02
C THR A 90 -42.13 15.75 20.98
N THR A 91 -42.83 14.65 20.69
CA THR A 91 -42.85 13.50 21.59
C THR A 91 -41.62 12.60 21.39
N TRP A 92 -41.22 11.88 22.44
CA TRP A 92 -40.16 10.88 22.33
C TRP A 92 -40.55 9.71 21.41
N GLU A 93 -41.85 9.47 21.21
CA GLU A 93 -42.38 8.47 20.30
C GLU A 93 -42.11 8.81 18.83
N GLU A 94 -42.31 10.07 18.43
CA GLU A 94 -41.96 10.57 17.10
C GLU A 94 -40.47 10.43 16.81
N TYR A 95 -39.61 10.73 17.79
CA TYR A 95 -38.18 10.46 17.68
C TYR A 95 -37.88 8.98 17.50
N GLY A 96 -38.56 8.11 18.25
CA GLY A 96 -38.46 6.65 18.11
C GLY A 96 -38.77 6.19 16.68
N ASN A 97 -39.84 6.71 16.09
CA ASN A 97 -40.22 6.41 14.70
C ASN A 97 -39.13 6.89 13.70
N VAL A 98 -38.62 8.10 13.87
CA VAL A 98 -37.53 8.63 13.03
C VAL A 98 -36.24 7.81 13.16
N VAL A 99 -35.91 7.35 14.37
CA VAL A 99 -34.76 6.46 14.62
C VAL A 99 -34.93 5.14 13.87
N ARG A 100 -36.11 4.53 13.93
CA ARG A 100 -36.41 3.26 13.21
C ARG A 100 -36.24 3.43 11.70
N VAL A 101 -36.87 4.47 11.13
CA VAL A 101 -36.76 4.77 9.68
C VAL A 101 -35.31 5.01 9.26
N CYS A 102 -34.53 5.75 10.05
CA CYS A 102 -33.12 5.97 9.75
C CYS A 102 -32.32 4.67 9.80
N ARG A 103 -32.56 3.83 10.81
CA ARG A 103 -31.87 2.54 10.97
C ARG A 103 -32.16 1.62 9.78
N ASP A 104 -33.41 1.55 9.35
CA ASP A 104 -33.81 0.74 8.20
C ASP A 104 -33.22 1.26 6.89
N ALA A 105 -33.19 2.58 6.70
CA ALA A 105 -32.55 3.18 5.53
C ALA A 105 -31.04 2.86 5.48
N VAL A 106 -30.34 2.92 6.62
CA VAL A 106 -28.93 2.55 6.72
C VAL A 106 -28.74 1.06 6.40
N ARG A 107 -29.61 0.18 6.93
CA ARG A 107 -29.57 -1.26 6.65
C ARG A 107 -29.75 -1.55 5.17
N LYS A 108 -30.79 -1.00 4.55
CA LYS A 108 -31.08 -1.16 3.11
C LYS A 108 -29.92 -0.68 2.24
N ALA A 109 -29.33 0.48 2.57
CA ALA A 109 -28.23 1.03 1.80
C ALA A 109 -26.95 0.17 1.87
N LYS A 110 -26.65 -0.44 3.03
CA LYS A 110 -25.55 -1.40 3.18
C LYS A 110 -25.77 -2.67 2.35
N VAL A 111 -26.96 -3.26 2.46
CA VAL A 111 -27.32 -4.47 1.69
C VAL A 111 -27.26 -4.19 0.19
N HIS A 112 -27.73 -3.03 -0.26
CA HIS A 112 -27.68 -2.66 -1.67
C HIS A 112 -26.24 -2.54 -2.19
N LEU A 113 -25.34 -1.93 -1.41
CA LEU A 113 -23.91 -1.89 -1.75
C LEU A 113 -23.31 -3.29 -1.87
N GLU A 114 -23.59 -4.17 -0.90
CA GLU A 114 -23.09 -5.55 -0.88
C GLU A 114 -23.60 -6.36 -2.07
N LEU A 115 -24.88 -6.20 -2.42
CA LEU A 115 -25.49 -6.81 -3.59
C LEU A 115 -24.82 -6.32 -4.89
N ASN A 116 -24.56 -5.01 -5.01
CA ASN A 116 -23.88 -4.47 -6.20
C ASN A 116 -22.44 -5.00 -6.30
N LEU A 117 -21.71 -5.09 -5.18
CA LEU A 117 -20.36 -5.66 -5.15
C LEU A 117 -20.32 -7.15 -5.49
N ALA A 118 -21.34 -7.91 -5.09
CA ALA A 118 -21.43 -9.34 -5.38
C ALA A 118 -21.83 -9.64 -6.83
N ARG A 119 -22.72 -8.81 -7.41
CA ARG A 119 -23.18 -8.97 -8.80
C ARG A 119 -22.15 -8.51 -9.82
N ASP A 120 -21.39 -7.46 -9.51
CA ASP A 120 -20.50 -6.78 -10.47
C ASP A 120 -19.03 -7.22 -10.29
N VAL A 121 -18.73 -8.49 -10.57
CA VAL A 121 -17.36 -9.09 -10.46
C VAL A 121 -16.35 -8.43 -11.40
N LYS A 122 -16.79 -7.49 -12.25
CA LYS A 122 -15.96 -6.68 -13.12
C LYS A 122 -14.92 -5.86 -12.34
N ASP A 123 -15.26 -5.37 -11.14
CA ASP A 123 -14.31 -4.69 -10.24
C ASP A 123 -13.88 -5.58 -9.05
N LYS A 124 -13.00 -6.55 -9.35
CA LYS A 124 -12.37 -7.42 -8.34
C LYS A 124 -11.69 -6.60 -7.23
N LYS A 125 -11.09 -5.45 -7.58
CA LYS A 125 -10.34 -4.60 -6.65
C LYS A 125 -11.27 -3.91 -5.65
N GLY A 126 -12.41 -3.40 -6.10
CA GLY A 126 -13.44 -2.81 -5.26
C GLY A 126 -14.03 -3.80 -4.25
N PHE A 127 -14.30 -5.03 -4.70
CA PHE A 127 -14.79 -6.12 -3.85
C PHE A 127 -13.79 -6.47 -2.73
N PHE A 128 -12.55 -6.83 -3.07
CA PHE A 128 -11.55 -7.19 -2.06
C PHE A 128 -11.22 -6.02 -1.12
N LYS A 129 -11.26 -4.78 -1.61
CA LYS A 129 -11.12 -3.59 -0.77
C LYS A 129 -12.24 -3.46 0.26
N TYR A 130 -13.49 -3.74 -0.13
CA TYR A 130 -14.64 -3.72 0.80
C TYR A 130 -14.51 -4.82 1.86
N ILE A 131 -14.20 -6.05 1.44
CA ILE A 131 -13.99 -7.19 2.35
C ILE A 131 -12.86 -6.89 3.34
N ASN A 132 -11.71 -6.42 2.86
CA ASN A 132 -10.57 -6.07 3.71
C ASN A 132 -10.86 -4.89 4.66
N GLN A 133 -11.79 -3.98 4.31
CA GLN A 133 -12.26 -2.94 5.23
C GLN A 133 -13.18 -3.50 6.34
N LYS A 134 -13.93 -4.55 6.05
CA LYS A 134 -14.87 -5.18 6.99
C LYS A 134 -14.22 -6.20 7.91
N ARG A 135 -13.12 -6.80 7.46
CA ARG A 135 -12.30 -7.69 8.28
C ARG A 135 -11.77 -6.92 9.48
N LYS A 136 -12.00 -7.46 10.69
CA LYS A 136 -11.50 -6.90 11.96
C LYS A 136 -9.99 -7.08 12.08
N VAL A 137 -9.46 -8.17 11.52
CA VAL A 137 -8.04 -8.48 11.49
C VAL A 137 -7.43 -7.80 10.28
N LYS A 138 -6.46 -6.93 10.53
CA LYS A 138 -5.53 -6.48 9.50
C LYS A 138 -4.59 -7.65 9.22
N GLU A 139 -4.50 -8.09 7.98
CA GLU A 139 -3.42 -9.01 7.59
C GLU A 139 -2.10 -8.32 7.91
N SER A 140 -1.42 -8.83 8.93
CA SER A 140 -0.04 -8.52 9.26
C SER A 140 0.74 -9.81 9.06
N VAL A 141 2.03 -9.67 8.76
CA VAL A 141 2.94 -10.81 8.72
C VAL A 141 2.86 -11.49 10.10
N PRO A 142 2.49 -12.79 10.16
CA PRO A 142 2.48 -13.53 11.40
C PRO A 142 3.84 -13.44 12.11
N PRO A 143 3.91 -13.68 13.42
CA PRO A 143 5.19 -13.76 14.09
C PRO A 143 6.14 -14.73 13.38
N LEU A 144 7.38 -14.31 13.18
CA LEU A 144 8.41 -15.12 12.54
C LEU A 144 9.27 -15.77 13.61
N MET A 145 9.89 -16.92 13.30
CA MET A 145 10.93 -17.49 14.15
C MET A 145 12.29 -17.03 13.64
N SER A 146 13.12 -16.49 14.52
CA SER A 146 14.52 -16.22 14.23
C SER A 146 15.31 -17.53 14.10
N SER A 147 16.54 -17.44 13.58
CA SER A 147 17.51 -18.54 13.62
C SER A 147 17.92 -18.94 15.05
N SER A 148 17.76 -18.05 16.03
CA SER A 148 17.96 -18.32 17.47
C SER A 148 16.77 -19.03 18.13
N GLY A 149 15.65 -19.23 17.42
CA GLY A 149 14.44 -19.85 17.96
C GLY A 149 13.51 -18.88 18.73
N GLU A 150 13.75 -17.58 18.62
CA GLU A 150 12.94 -16.54 19.26
C GLU A 150 11.79 -16.09 18.37
N LEU A 151 10.65 -15.75 18.99
CA LEU A 151 9.44 -15.35 18.29
C LEU A 151 9.45 -13.83 18.03
N ILE A 152 9.64 -13.45 16.77
CA ILE A 152 9.70 -12.07 16.32
C ILE A 152 8.29 -11.55 16.05
N THR A 153 7.89 -10.53 16.79
CA THR A 153 6.54 -9.95 16.71
C THR A 153 6.50 -8.54 16.18
N THR A 154 7.59 -7.76 16.29
CA THR A 154 7.67 -6.38 15.79
C THR A 154 7.85 -6.34 14.28
N ASP A 155 7.35 -5.29 13.63
CA ASP A 155 7.38 -5.20 12.16
C ASP A 155 8.81 -4.87 11.66
N GLU A 156 9.59 -4.14 12.45
CA GLU A 156 10.98 -3.80 12.19
C GLU A 156 11.86 -5.06 12.15
N GLU A 157 11.81 -5.89 13.21
CA GLU A 157 12.60 -7.12 13.29
C GLU A 157 12.19 -8.13 12.21
N LYS A 158 10.88 -8.22 11.88
CA LYS A 158 10.41 -9.07 10.77
C LYS A 158 11.03 -8.61 9.44
N ALA A 159 11.09 -7.30 9.20
CA ALA A 159 11.68 -6.76 7.98
C ALA A 159 13.17 -7.07 7.90
N GLU A 160 13.90 -6.96 9.01
CA GLU A 160 15.32 -7.31 9.08
C GLU A 160 15.57 -8.79 8.79
N VAL A 161 14.80 -9.71 9.39
CA VAL A 161 14.94 -11.15 9.14
C VAL A 161 14.68 -11.50 7.69
N LEU A 162 13.62 -10.94 7.09
CA LEU A 162 13.32 -11.17 5.68
C LEU A 162 14.40 -10.58 4.76
N ASN A 163 14.93 -9.40 5.09
CA ASN A 163 16.02 -8.78 4.33
C ASN A 163 17.33 -9.58 4.42
N ASN A 164 17.66 -10.08 5.61
CA ASN A 164 18.84 -10.93 5.82
C ASN A 164 18.71 -12.26 5.06
N PHE A 165 17.53 -12.88 5.08
CA PHE A 165 17.26 -14.07 4.29
C PHE A 165 17.40 -13.80 2.78
N PHE A 166 16.81 -12.71 2.30
CA PHE A 166 16.95 -12.27 0.91
C PHE A 166 18.42 -12.08 0.54
N ALA A 167 19.20 -11.33 1.33
CA ALA A 167 20.61 -11.12 1.09
C ALA A 167 21.41 -12.43 1.07
N SER A 168 21.11 -13.38 1.98
CA SER A 168 21.77 -14.69 2.02
C SER A 168 21.61 -15.49 0.73
N VAL A 169 20.42 -15.45 0.10
CA VAL A 169 20.16 -16.14 -1.19
C VAL A 169 21.07 -15.59 -2.30
N PHE A 170 21.39 -14.29 -2.29
CA PHE A 170 22.22 -13.65 -3.32
C PHE A 170 23.70 -13.52 -2.93
N THR A 171 24.04 -13.71 -1.66
CA THR A 171 25.41 -13.60 -1.13
C THR A 171 25.99 -14.99 -0.81
N GLY A 172 25.38 -16.05 -1.34
CA GLY A 172 25.81 -17.43 -1.16
C GLY A 172 27.27 -17.64 -1.60
N ASN A 173 28.14 -17.74 -0.60
CA ASN A 173 29.51 -18.26 -0.64
C ASN A 173 30.42 -17.72 -1.76
N LEU A 174 30.90 -16.48 -1.61
CA LEU A 174 32.24 -16.15 -2.10
C LEU A 174 33.27 -16.85 -1.21
N SER A 175 33.45 -18.15 -1.42
CA SER A 175 34.72 -18.81 -1.04
C SER A 175 35.83 -18.04 -1.75
N PRO A 176 36.90 -17.59 -1.07
CA PRO A 176 37.99 -16.89 -1.72
C PRO A 176 38.80 -17.91 -2.51
N HIS A 177 38.34 -18.26 -3.71
CA HIS A 177 39.23 -18.77 -4.73
C HIS A 177 40.12 -17.62 -5.16
N THR A 178 41.30 -17.59 -4.56
CA THR A 178 42.50 -17.06 -5.19
C THR A 178 42.58 -17.60 -6.62
N SER A 179 42.19 -16.79 -7.60
CA SER A 179 42.70 -16.97 -8.95
C SER A 179 42.81 -15.62 -9.63
N ARG A 180 44.07 -15.30 -9.88
CA ARG A 180 44.58 -14.13 -10.59
C ARG A 180 44.33 -14.34 -12.09
N VAL A 181 44.06 -13.22 -12.78
CA VAL A 181 44.21 -12.97 -14.24
C VAL A 181 42.95 -13.10 -15.12
N ASN A 182 42.42 -11.91 -15.48
CA ASN A 182 41.96 -11.39 -16.77
C ASN A 182 41.46 -12.33 -17.89
N GLY A 183 40.23 -12.05 -18.36
CA GLY A 183 39.75 -12.33 -19.71
C GLY A 183 38.40 -11.64 -20.00
N PRO A 184 38.12 -11.14 -21.22
CA PRO A 184 36.90 -10.40 -21.53
C PRO A 184 35.69 -11.34 -21.66
N PHE A 185 34.56 -10.94 -21.08
CA PHE A 185 33.31 -11.68 -21.16
C PHE A 185 32.54 -11.27 -22.43
N ASP A 186 32.78 -11.97 -23.54
CA ASP A 186 31.88 -11.95 -24.68
C ASP A 186 30.65 -12.79 -24.34
N GLY A 187 29.48 -12.16 -24.42
CA GLY A 187 28.20 -12.79 -24.15
C GLY A 187 27.76 -13.68 -25.30
N ASP A 188 27.26 -14.86 -24.97
CA ASP A 188 26.42 -15.63 -25.88
C ASP A 188 25.33 -16.34 -25.08
N TRP A 189 24.11 -15.79 -25.14
CA TRP A 189 22.91 -16.36 -24.53
C TRP A 189 22.10 -17.06 -25.63
N GLU A 190 22.42 -18.31 -25.94
CA GLU A 190 21.50 -19.16 -26.68
C GLU A 190 21.52 -20.62 -26.18
N GLY A 191 20.32 -21.17 -26.00
CA GLY A 191 20.08 -22.59 -26.20
C GLY A 191 20.04 -23.48 -24.95
N ARG A 192 18.87 -23.55 -24.31
CA ARG A 192 18.28 -24.86 -23.97
C ARG A 192 16.77 -24.77 -23.75
N GLY A 193 16.02 -25.26 -24.73
CA GLY A 193 14.61 -25.61 -24.58
C GLY A 193 14.41 -26.85 -23.70
N PRO A 194 13.16 -27.17 -23.31
CA PRO A 194 12.86 -28.24 -22.38
C PRO A 194 12.95 -29.62 -23.06
N SER A 195 13.67 -30.55 -22.42
CA SER A 195 13.76 -31.95 -22.87
C SER A 195 12.61 -32.79 -22.32
N THR A 196 11.91 -33.42 -23.25
CA THR A 196 10.85 -34.42 -23.17
C THR A 196 11.20 -35.62 -22.28
N VAL A 197 10.28 -36.01 -21.39
CA VAL A 197 10.25 -37.35 -20.75
C VAL A 197 9.18 -38.18 -21.44
N ARG A 198 9.58 -39.38 -21.85
CA ARG A 198 8.84 -40.37 -22.65
C ARG A 198 7.79 -41.14 -21.82
N GLU A 199 6.67 -41.45 -22.47
CA GLU A 199 5.72 -42.51 -22.10
C GLU A 199 6.39 -43.89 -22.06
N ASN A 200 5.95 -44.73 -21.12
CA ASN A 200 5.93 -46.18 -21.25
C ASN A 200 4.55 -46.67 -20.80
N GLN A 201 3.81 -47.27 -21.73
CA GLN A 201 2.65 -48.13 -21.48
C GLN A 201 3.12 -49.58 -21.34
N VAL A 202 2.53 -50.33 -20.41
CA VAL A 202 1.52 -51.39 -20.69
C VAL A 202 0.50 -51.34 -19.55
#